data_AF-A0A7C1VS07-F1
#
_entry.id   AF-A0A7C1VS07-F1
#
_cell.length_a   1.000
_cell.length_b   1.000
_cell.length_c   1.000
_cell.angle_alpha   90.00
_cell.angle_beta   90.00
_cell.angle_gamma   90.00
#
_symmetry.space_group_name_H-M   'P 1'
#
loop_
_entity.id
_entity.type
_entity.pdbx_description
1 polymer ?
#
loop_
_entity_poly.entity_id
_entity_poly.type
_entity_poly.pdbx_seq_one_letter_code
_entity_poly.pdbx_strand_id
1 'polypeptide(L)'
;LAVALAEMVIGGDIGADVDIKKIMGEALREDVALFSESNTRWIVEVENRSEVEKILNSNKIPFTYLGKVDGKNLRISLGNKVLIDKGVEEVRRLWHEPLWHYMG
;
A
#
# COMPACT_ATOMS: atom_id res chain seq x y z
N LEU A 1 -2.54 -5.99 2.26
CA LEU A 1 -2.31 -4.57 1.87
C LEU A 1 -0.83 -4.33 1.59
N ALA A 2 0.04 -4.64 2.55
CA ALA A 2 1.48 -4.38 2.44
C ALA A 2 2.11 -5.02 1.19
N VAL A 3 1.74 -6.27 0.87
CA VAL A 3 2.22 -6.97 -0.34
C VAL A 3 1.78 -6.26 -1.61
N ALA A 4 0.50 -5.89 -1.72
CA ALA A 4 0.00 -5.17 -2.89
C ALA A 4 0.69 -3.81 -3.08
N LEU A 5 0.94 -3.06 -1.99
CA LEU A 5 1.74 -1.82 -2.07
C LEU A 5 3.18 -2.09 -2.51
N ALA A 6 3.80 -3.17 -2.03
CA ALA A 6 5.14 -3.59 -2.45
C ALA A 6 5.19 -3.91 -3.95
N GLU A 7 4.23 -4.68 -4.47
CA GLU A 7 4.14 -5.01 -5.89
C GLU A 7 3.92 -3.76 -6.75
N MET A 8 3.08 -2.81 -6.30
CA MET A 8 2.85 -1.55 -7.00
C MET A 8 4.12 -0.70 -7.10
N VAL A 9 4.86 -0.52 -5.99
CA VAL A 9 6.11 0.27 -6.04
C VAL A 9 7.22 -0.41 -6.84
N ILE A 10 7.27 -1.75 -6.82
CA ILE A 10 8.20 -2.54 -7.65
C ILE A 10 7.86 -2.36 -9.14
N GLY A 11 6.56 -2.46 -9.49
CA GLY A 11 6.09 -2.37 -10.86
C GLY A 11 6.24 -0.96 -11.45
N GLY A 12 5.99 0.07 -10.64
CA GLY A 12 6.12 1.47 -11.05
C GLY A 12 7.53 2.05 -10.95
N ASP A 13 8.44 1.42 -10.21
CA ASP A 13 9.78 1.94 -9.87
C ASP A 13 9.76 3.31 -9.15
N ILE A 14 8.68 3.57 -8.41
CA ILE A 14 8.46 4.81 -7.65
C ILE A 14 7.98 4.44 -6.24
N GLY A 15 8.45 5.17 -5.23
CA GLY A 15 8.03 4.97 -3.84
C GLY A 15 6.58 5.39 -3.57
N ALA A 16 6.14 5.16 -2.33
CA ALA A 16 4.83 5.59 -1.85
C ALA A 16 4.88 5.94 -0.37
N ASP A 17 4.13 6.96 0.03
CA ASP A 17 3.91 7.34 1.43
C ASP A 17 2.44 7.16 1.78
N VAL A 18 2.16 6.18 2.65
CA VAL A 18 0.82 5.70 2.98
C VAL A 18 0.59 5.69 4.50
N ASP A 19 -0.57 6.17 4.94
CA ASP A 19 -1.06 6.05 6.32
C ASP A 19 -2.28 5.11 6.38
N ILE A 20 -2.14 4.04 7.16
CA ILE A 20 -3.18 3.01 7.32
C ILE A 20 -4.11 3.26 8.52
N LYS A 21 -3.93 4.37 9.26
CA LYS A 21 -4.75 4.69 10.45
C LYS A 21 -6.25 4.68 10.17
N LYS A 22 -6.65 5.18 9.00
CA LYS A 22 -8.07 5.26 8.62
C LYS A 22 -8.72 3.90 8.33
N ILE A 23 -7.95 2.89 7.94
CA ILE A 23 -8.46 1.55 7.63
C ILE A 23 -8.31 0.56 8.78
N MET A 24 -7.42 0.84 9.74
CA MET A 24 -7.16 -0.01 10.90
C MET A 24 -8.28 0.12 11.95
N GLY A 25 -8.89 1.30 12.10
CA GLY A 25 -9.79 1.57 13.23
C GLY A 25 -9.06 1.49 14.58
N GLU A 26 -9.80 1.65 15.70
CA GLU A 26 -9.20 1.70 17.04
C GLU A 26 -8.83 0.33 17.63
N ALA A 27 -9.33 -0.77 17.07
CA ALA A 27 -9.30 -2.10 17.72
C ALA A 27 -8.50 -3.19 16.97
N LEU A 28 -7.95 -2.89 15.78
CA LEU A 28 -7.22 -3.88 15.00
C LEU A 28 -5.73 -3.89 15.38
N ARG A 29 -5.05 -5.03 15.23
CA ARG A 29 -3.59 -5.11 15.39
C ARG A 29 -2.87 -4.73 14.10
N GLU A 30 -1.64 -4.22 14.23
CA GLU A 30 -0.83 -3.68 13.12
C GLU A 30 -0.58 -4.73 12.02
N ASP A 31 -0.28 -5.96 12.43
CA ASP A 31 -0.05 -7.10 11.53
C ASP A 31 -1.30 -7.46 10.74
N VAL A 32 -2.48 -7.43 11.37
CA VAL A 32 -3.75 -7.67 10.68
C VAL A 32 -4.04 -6.57 9.66
N ALA A 33 -3.77 -5.30 9.98
CA ALA A 33 -3.98 -4.21 9.03
C ALA A 33 -3.09 -4.35 7.78
N LEU A 34 -1.82 -4.75 7.96
CA LEU A 34 -0.84 -4.90 6.89
C LEU A 34 -1.10 -6.16 6.04
N PHE A 35 -1.33 -7.29 6.69
CA PHE A 35 -1.30 -8.63 6.09
C PHE A 35 -2.63 -9.36 6.05
N SER A 36 -3.74 -8.75 6.51
CA SER A 36 -5.07 -9.34 6.31
C SER A 36 -5.32 -9.58 4.81
N GLU A 37 -5.89 -10.74 4.49
CA GLU A 37 -6.32 -11.18 3.16
C GLU A 37 -7.85 -11.08 2.96
N SER A 38 -8.54 -10.18 3.68
CA SER A 38 -9.97 -9.94 3.44
C SER A 38 -10.26 -9.66 1.96
N ASN A 39 -11.26 -10.35 1.41
CA ASN A 39 -11.65 -10.31 0.01
C ASN A 39 -12.19 -8.94 -0.45
N THR A 40 -12.22 -8.74 -1.78
CA THR A 40 -12.89 -7.61 -2.43
C THR A 40 -12.33 -6.24 -2.03
N ARG A 41 -11.02 -6.14 -1.81
CA ARG A 41 -10.31 -4.87 -1.60
C ARG A 41 -9.41 -4.57 -2.78
N TRP A 42 -9.46 -3.31 -3.22
CA TRP A 42 -8.68 -2.81 -4.35
C TRP A 42 -7.86 -1.61 -3.90
N ILE A 43 -6.66 -1.48 -4.44
CA ILE A 43 -5.83 -0.27 -4.33
C ILE A 43 -5.76 0.31 -5.72
N VAL A 44 -5.98 1.63 -5.82
CA VAL A 44 -5.90 2.35 -7.09
C VAL A 44 -5.04 3.60 -6.89
N GLU A 45 -4.17 3.86 -7.84
CA GLU A 45 -3.45 5.13 -7.97
C GLU A 45 -4.13 5.96 -9.06
N VAL A 46 -4.30 7.25 -8.81
CA VAL A 46 -5.06 8.14 -9.69
C VAL A 46 -4.43 9.53 -9.73
N GLU A 47 -4.42 10.18 -10.89
CA GLU A 47 -3.94 11.56 -11.02
C GLU A 47 -4.96 12.55 -10.46
N ASN A 48 -6.22 12.45 -10.87
CA ASN A 48 -7.30 13.35 -10.43
C ASN A 48 -8.15 12.71 -9.33
N ARG A 49 -7.66 12.82 -8.09
CA ARG A 49 -8.37 12.31 -6.90
C ARG A 49 -9.81 12.80 -6.80
N SER A 50 -10.07 14.09 -7.01
CA SER A 50 -11.40 14.67 -6.78
C SER A 50 -12.45 14.08 -7.72
N GLU A 51 -12.10 13.83 -8.97
CA GLU A 51 -12.99 13.24 -9.96
C GLU A 51 -13.34 11.79 -9.62
N VAL A 52 -12.32 10.99 -9.24
CA VAL A 52 -12.50 9.60 -8.84
C VAL A 52 -13.35 9.50 -7.58
N GLU A 53 -13.10 10.34 -6.58
CA GLU A 53 -13.91 10.38 -5.35
C GLU A 53 -15.37 10.75 -5.64
N LYS A 54 -15.64 11.65 -6.59
CA LYS A 54 -17.03 11.98 -7.00
C LYS A 54 -17.73 10.77 -7.61
N ILE A 55 -17.05 10.02 -8.48
CA ILE A 55 -17.60 8.82 -9.12
C ILE A 55 -17.89 7.74 -8.08
N LEU A 56 -16.95 7.46 -7.18
CA LEU A 56 -17.11 6.45 -6.12
C LEU A 56 -18.24 6.81 -5.16
N ASN A 57 -18.32 8.08 -4.73
CA ASN A 57 -19.42 8.57 -3.89
C ASN A 57 -20.78 8.46 -4.58
N SER A 58 -20.87 8.83 -5.86
CA SER A 58 -22.13 8.75 -6.63
C SER A 58 -22.64 7.32 -6.75
N ASN A 59 -21.73 6.34 -6.79
CA ASN A 59 -22.05 4.91 -6.82
C ASN A 59 -22.14 4.27 -5.42
N LYS A 60 -22.01 5.05 -4.34
CA LYS A 60 -22.01 4.59 -2.94
C LYS A 60 -20.96 3.50 -2.66
N ILE A 61 -19.82 3.56 -3.35
CA ILE A 61 -18.71 2.62 -3.16
C ILE A 61 -17.87 3.11 -1.96
N PRO A 62 -17.63 2.28 -0.94
CA PRO A 62 -16.78 2.66 0.18
C PRO A 62 -15.32 2.75 -0.28
N PHE A 63 -14.65 3.84 0.07
CA PHE A 63 -13.23 4.04 -0.22
C PHE A 63 -12.53 4.77 0.92
N THR A 64 -11.20 4.71 0.92
CA THR A 64 -10.38 5.46 1.86
C THR A 64 -9.12 5.92 1.16
N TYR A 65 -8.82 7.21 1.32
CA TYR A 65 -7.55 7.76 0.87
C TYR A 65 -6.42 7.26 1.77
N LEU A 66 -5.44 6.59 1.16
CA LEU A 66 -4.30 5.99 1.84
C LEU A 66 -3.06 6.89 1.85
N GLY A 67 -2.83 7.65 0.78
CA GLY A 67 -1.59 8.42 0.65
C GLY A 67 -1.25 8.79 -0.78
N LYS A 68 0.04 8.95 -1.07
CA LYS A 68 0.55 9.40 -2.37
C LYS A 68 1.72 8.55 -2.85
N VAL A 69 1.88 8.46 -4.16
CA VAL A 69 3.09 7.95 -4.82
C VAL A 69 4.13 9.05 -4.79
N ASP A 70 5.31 8.79 -4.22
CA ASP A 70 6.39 9.77 -4.05
C ASP A 70 7.73 9.11 -3.71
N GLY A 71 8.82 9.74 -4.09
CA GLY A 71 10.17 9.36 -3.69
C GLY A 71 10.62 7.97 -4.18
N LYS A 72 11.52 7.35 -3.40
CA LYS A 72 12.15 6.05 -3.71
C LYS A 72 11.98 5.01 -2.60
N ASN A 73 11.12 5.28 -1.63
CA ASN A 73 10.87 4.39 -0.51
C ASN A 73 9.39 4.01 -0.47
N LEU A 74 9.11 2.75 -0.13
CA LEU A 74 7.82 2.35 0.39
C LEU A 74 7.78 2.71 1.88
N ARG A 75 6.95 3.70 2.21
CA ARG A 75 6.71 4.16 3.56
C ARG A 75 5.27 3.87 3.97
N ILE A 76 5.10 3.07 5.01
CA ILE A 76 3.80 2.74 5.58
C ILE A 76 3.79 3.17 7.05
N SER A 77 2.83 4.01 7.40
CA SER A 77 2.67 4.59 8.72
C SER A 77 1.31 4.28 9.33
N LEU A 78 1.25 4.33 10.66
CA LEU A 78 0.04 4.31 11.46
C LEU A 78 -0.01 5.60 12.26
N GLY A 79 -0.62 6.63 11.68
CA GLY A 79 -0.54 8.00 12.20
C GLY A 79 0.91 8.46 12.31
N ASN A 80 1.40 8.68 13.53
CA ASN A 80 2.78 9.16 13.75
C ASN A 80 3.82 8.03 13.83
N LYS A 81 3.40 6.77 13.84
CA LYS A 81 4.31 5.61 13.93
C LYS A 81 4.64 5.11 12.53
N VAL A 82 5.93 5.11 12.17
CA VAL A 82 6.39 4.47 10.93
C VAL A 82 6.51 2.97 11.17
N LEU A 83 5.82 2.16 10.35
CA LEU A 83 5.85 0.70 10.42
C LEU A 83 6.86 0.11 9.43
N ILE A 84 6.90 0.64 8.21
CA ILE A 84 7.80 0.24 7.13
C ILE A 84 8.37 1.51 6.50
N ASP A 85 9.68 1.52 6.27
CA ASP A 85 10.38 2.54 5.48
C ASP A 85 11.57 1.85 4.79
N LYS A 86 11.36 1.47 3.53
CA LYS A 86 12.31 0.65 2.77
C LYS A 86 12.43 1.14 1.35
N GLY A 87 13.64 1.17 0.82
CA GLY A 87 13.89 1.58 -0.56
C GLY A 87 13.24 0.61 -1.55
N VAL A 88 12.71 1.11 -2.67
CA VAL A 88 12.09 0.29 -3.72
C VAL A 88 13.03 -0.84 -4.17
N GLU A 89 14.33 -0.53 -4.33
CA GLU A 89 15.34 -1.53 -4.70
C GLU A 89 15.55 -2.62 -3.64
N GLU A 90 15.47 -2.27 -2.36
CA GLU A 90 15.57 -3.26 -1.28
C GLU A 90 14.33 -4.17 -1.29
N VAL A 91 13.13 -3.58 -1.45
CA VAL A 91 11.87 -4.33 -1.54
C VAL A 91 11.87 -5.26 -2.77
N ARG A 92 12.32 -4.75 -3.93
CA ARG A 92 12.50 -5.51 -5.18
C ARG A 92 13.43 -6.70 -4.96
N ARG A 93 14.61 -6.49 -4.37
CA ARG A 93 15.57 -7.56 -4.09
C ARG A 93 14.95 -8.64 -3.20
N LEU A 94 14.36 -8.25 -2.07
CA LEU A 94 13.74 -9.17 -1.11
C LEU A 94 12.57 -9.97 -1.70
N TRP A 95 11.85 -9.38 -2.66
CA TRP A 95 10.76 -10.06 -3.37
C TRP A 95 11.27 -11.13 -4.36
N HIS A 96 12.38 -10.85 -5.08
CA HIS A 96 12.90 -11.75 -6.11
C HIS A 96 13.83 -12.84 -5.58
N GLU A 97 14.68 -12.55 -4.58
CA GLU A 97 15.70 -13.49 -4.08
C GLU A 97 15.16 -14.87 -3.68
N PRO A 98 14.00 -15.01 -3.02
CA PRO A 98 13.49 -16.33 -2.63
C PRO A 98 13.24 -17.24 -3.83
N LEU A 99 12.67 -16.72 -4.91
CA LEU A 99 12.42 -17.52 -6.13
C LEU A 99 13.73 -18.00 -6.75
N TRP A 100 14.74 -17.13 -6.86
CA TRP A 100 16.05 -17.50 -7.40
C TRP A 100 16.75 -18.56 -6.55
N HIS A 101 16.71 -18.44 -5.22
CA HIS A 101 17.32 -19.43 -4.33
C HIS A 101 16.65 -20.80 -4.40
N TYR A 102 15.33 -20.85 -4.66
CA TYR A 102 14.60 -22.11 -4.77
C TYR A 102 14.60 -22.71 -6.18
N MET A 103 14.79 -21.91 -7.23
CA MET A 103 14.64 -22.37 -8.62
C MET A 103 15.96 -22.67 -9.33
N GLY A 104 17.10 -22.20 -8.83
CA GLY A 104 18.43 -22.46 -9.42
C GLY A 104 18.79 -21.49 -10.54
#